data_AF-A0A4Y8IC16-F1
#
_entry.id   AF-A0A4Y8IC16-F1
#
_cell.length_a   1.000
_cell.length_b   1.000
_cell.length_c   1.000
_cell.angle_alpha   90.00
_cell.angle_beta   90.00
_cell.angle_gamma   90.00
#
_symmetry.space_group_name_H-M   'P 1'
#
loop_
_entity.id
_entity.type
_entity.pdbx_description
1 polymer ?
#
loop_
_entity_poly.entity_id
_entity_poly.type
_entity_poly.pdbx_seq_one_letter_code
_entity_poly.pdbx_strand_id
1 'polypeptide(L)' 'MELPEKAVRVELKAGKKYAICSCGHSKIFPYCDHSHRELNEEKGTSYKSVKIYPETDITVSFYGANWDNPA' A
#
# COMPACT_ATOMS: atom_id res chain seq x y z
N MET A 1 12.34 17.31 -4.10
CA MET A 1 11.20 16.38 -4.04
C MET A 1 10.68 16.46 -2.62
N GLU A 2 9.62 17.24 -2.40
CA GLU A 2 8.99 17.34 -1.08
C GLU A 2 8.02 16.19 -0.93
N LEU A 3 8.11 15.46 0.17
CA LEU A 3 7.19 14.36 0.47
C LEU A 3 5.88 14.97 0.99
N PRO A 4 4.72 14.42 0.62
CA PRO A 4 3.46 14.84 1.23
C PRO A 4 3.51 14.58 2.74
N GLU A 5 2.94 15.49 3.55
CA GLU A 5 3.02 15.46 5.02
C GLU A 5 2.54 14.13 5.63
N LYS A 6 1.62 13.44 4.95
CA LYS A 6 1.03 12.18 5.39
C LYS A 6 1.70 10.93 4.83
N ALA A 7 2.86 11.08 4.19
CA ALA A 7 3.60 9.93 3.71
C ALA A 7 4.00 9.03 4.89
N VAL A 8 3.70 7.73 4.79
CA VAL A 8 4.06 6.75 5.82
C VAL A 8 5.45 6.23 5.52
N ARG A 9 6.40 6.52 6.41
CA ARG A 9 7.79 6.07 6.31
C ARG A 9 7.91 4.64 6.83
N VAL A 10 8.41 3.74 5.99
CA VAL A 10 8.53 2.30 6.30
C VAL A 10 9.93 1.80 6.00
N GLU A 11 10.48 1.02 6.92
CA GLU A 11 11.70 0.25 6.74
C GLU A 11 11.39 -1.11 6.12
N LEU A 12 11.92 -1.34 4.92
CA LEU A 12 11.84 -2.61 4.22
C LEU A 12 13.16 -3.35 4.38
N LYS A 13 13.08 -4.65 4.70
CA LYS A 13 14.25 -5.52 4.90
C LYS A 13 14.54 -6.32 3.65
N ALA A 14 15.82 -6.45 3.31
CA ALA A 14 16.31 -7.22 2.17
C ALA A 14 15.71 -8.64 2.13
N GLY A 15 15.33 -9.10 0.93
CA GLY A 15 14.81 -10.44 0.72
C GLY A 15 13.41 -10.72 1.27
N LYS A 16 12.74 -9.73 1.87
CA LYS A 16 11.34 -9.86 2.33
C LYS A 16 10.35 -9.36 1.29
N LYS A 17 9.26 -10.10 1.11
CA LYS A 17 8.14 -9.67 0.25
C LYS A 17 7.19 -8.78 1.03
N TYR A 18 6.92 -7.59 0.49
CA TYR A 18 5.90 -6.67 1.01
C TYR A 18 4.75 -6.52 0.01
N ALA A 19 3.55 -6.33 0.53
CA ALA A 19 2.36 -6.05 -0.27
C ALA A 19 1.82 -4.68 0.13
N ILE A 20 1.84 -3.73 -0.80
CA ILE A 20 1.39 -2.36 -0.59
C ILE A 20 -0.02 -2.18 -1.16
N CYS A 21 -0.85 -1.46 -0.41
CA CYS A 21 -2.22 -1.18 -0.78
C CYS A 21 -2.27 -0.20 -1.97
N SER A 22 -3.13 -0.49 -2.94
CA SER A 22 -3.45 0.39 -4.07
C SER A 22 -4.93 0.72 -4.16
N CYS A 23 -5.80 0.02 -3.41
CA CYS A 23 -7.25 0.21 -3.47
C CYS A 23 -7.79 1.30 -2.54
N GLY A 24 -7.05 1.68 -1.49
CA GLY A 24 -7.51 2.68 -0.52
C GLY A 24 -8.48 2.17 0.56
N HIS A 25 -8.65 0.86 0.70
CA HIS A 25 -9.55 0.25 1.72
C HIS A 25 -8.84 -0.64 2.74
N SER A 26 -7.50 -0.64 2.75
CA SER A 26 -6.76 -1.42 3.75
C SER A 26 -6.88 -0.80 5.13
N LYS A 27 -6.97 -1.62 6.18
CA LYS A 27 -6.98 -1.16 7.57
C LYS A 27 -5.55 -0.98 8.14
N ILE A 28 -4.53 -1.35 7.38
CA ILE A 28 -3.12 -1.40 7.83
C ILE A 28 -2.18 -0.67 6.86
N PHE A 29 -2.56 0.51 6.37
CA PHE A 29 -1.72 1.30 5.48
C PHE A 29 -0.29 1.46 6.01
N PRO A 30 0.74 1.36 5.14
CA PRO A 30 0.67 1.27 3.68
C PRO A 30 0.44 -0.14 3.13
N TYR A 31 0.35 -1.15 4.01
CA TYR A 31 0.25 -2.53 3.59
C TYR A 31 -1.14 -2.90 3.08
N CYS A 32 -1.19 -3.94 2.25
CA CYS A 32 -2.43 -4.54 1.79
C CYS A 32 -2.85 -5.69 2.71
N ASP A 33 -4.07 -5.62 3.25
CA ASP A 33 -4.74 -6.66 4.06
C ASP A 33 -5.68 -7.58 3.27
N HIS A 34 -5.79 -7.38 1.95
CA HIS A 34 -6.72 -8.05 1.02
C HIS A 34 -8.15 -7.49 0.97
N SER A 35 -8.43 -6.35 1.62
CA SER A 35 -9.74 -5.66 1.50
C SER A 35 -10.13 -5.32 0.06
N HIS A 36 -9.14 -5.24 -0.86
CA HIS A 36 -9.41 -5.06 -2.29
C HIS A 36 -10.21 -6.21 -2.93
N ARG A 37 -10.23 -7.41 -2.35
CA ARG A 37 -10.96 -8.55 -2.92
C ARG A 37 -12.46 -8.36 -2.80
N GLU A 38 -12.92 -8.03 -1.59
CA GLU A 38 -14.31 -7.71 -1.31
C GLU A 38 -14.75 -6.49 -2.13
N LEU A 39 -13.92 -5.44 -2.18
CA LEU A 39 -14.20 -4.26 -3.01
C LEU A 39 -14.31 -4.57 -4.51
N ASN A 40 -13.48 -5.50 -5.01
CA ASN A 40 -13.55 -5.93 -6.40
C ASN A 40 -14.87 -6.65 -6.71
N GLU A 41 -15.33 -7.50 -5.79
CA GLU A 41 -16.60 -8.23 -5.92
C GLU A 41 -17.80 -7.28 -5.83
N GLU A 42 -17.81 -6.35 -4.88
CA GLU A 42 -18.92 -5.43 -4.66
C GLU A 42 -19.03 -4.37 -5.78
N LYS A 43 -17.91 -3.72 -6.12
CA LYS A 43 -17.89 -2.56 -7.03
C LYS A 43 -17.48 -2.93 -8.47
N GLY A 44 -17.28 -4.21 -8.79
CA GLY A 44 -16.84 -4.67 -10.11
C GLY A 44 -15.46 -4.13 -10.50
N THR A 45 -14.59 -3.90 -9.51
CA THR A 45 -13.24 -3.35 -9.72
C THR A 45 -12.19 -4.46 -9.82
N SER A 46 -10.96 -4.11 -10.22
CA SER A 46 -9.89 -5.10 -10.42
C SER A 46 -8.58 -4.70 -9.73
N TYR A 47 -8.67 -4.09 -8.54
CA TYR A 47 -7.51 -3.67 -7.77
C TYR A 47 -6.64 -4.87 -7.36
N LYS A 48 -5.32 -4.66 -7.41
CA LYS A 48 -4.30 -5.62 -6.98
C LYS A 48 -3.23 -4.91 -6.15
N SER A 49 -2.80 -5.55 -5.07
CA SER A 49 -1.68 -5.05 -4.26
C SER A 49 -0.38 -4.98 -5.06
N VAL A 50 0.42 -3.93 -4.83
CA VAL A 50 1.77 -3.81 -5.38
C VAL A 50 2.71 -4.69 -4.56
N LYS A 51 3.52 -5.53 -5.21
CA LYS A 51 4.50 -6.40 -4.53
C LYS A 51 5.89 -5.78 -4.61
N ILE A 52 6.55 -5.66 -3.47
CA ILE A 52 7.90 -5.10 -3.37
C ILE A 52 8.83 -6.18 -2.82
N TYR A 53 9.98 -6.31 -3.45
CA TYR A 53 11.05 -7.24 -3.12
C TYR A 53 12.35 -6.43 -3.05
N PRO A 54 12.67 -5.84 -1.89
CA PRO A 54 13.88 -5.05 -1.73
C PRO A 54 15.10 -5.99 -1.72
N GLU A 55 16.14 -5.61 -2.45
CA GLU A 55 17.41 -6.32 -2.49
C GLU A 55 18.31 -6.00 -1.28
N THR A 56 18.13 -4.80 -0.71
CA THR A 56 18.84 -4.28 0.46
C THR A 56 17.86 -3.69 1.47
N ASP A 57 18.33 -3.47 2.69
CA ASP A 57 17.55 -2.72 3.69
C ASP A 57 17.38 -1.28 3.21
N ILE A 58 16.13 -0.87 2.97
CA ILE A 58 15.80 0.45 2.44
C ILE A 58 14.62 1.05 3.19
N THR A 59 14.69 2.35 3.41
CA THR A 59 13.54 3.11 3.91
C THR A 59 12.80 3.75 2.75
N VAL A 60 11.51 3.46 2.63
CA VAL A 60 10.64 4.01 1.59
C VAL A 60 9.46 4.72 2.24
N SER A 61 9.17 5.92 1.78
CA SER A 61 7.95 6.64 2.16
C SER A 61 6.85 6.34 1.16
N PHE A 62 5.74 5.78 1.64
CA PHE A 62 4.58 5.46 0.82
C PHE A 62 3.48 6.52 1.01
N TYR A 63 2.82 6.86 -0.08
CA TYR A 63 1.66 7.74 -0.07
C TYR A 63 0.63 7.23 -1.08
N GLY A 64 -0.64 7.21 -0.67
CA GLY A 64 -1.77 6.96 -1.55
C GLY A 64 -2.82 8.03 -1.34
N ALA A 65 -3.23 8.72 -2.41
CA ALA A 65 -4.20 9.81 -2.33
C ALA A 65 -5.54 9.37 -1.69
N ASN A 66 -5.91 8.09 -1.88
CA ASN A 66 -7.16 7.53 -1.38
C ASN A 66 -7.05 6.92 0.03
N TRP A 67 -5.91 7.05 0.71
CA TRP A 67 -5.74 6.48 2.07
C TRP A 67 -6.36 7.36 3.17
N ASP A 68 -6.61 8.63 2.87
CA ASP A 68 -7.25 9.59 3.76
C ASP A 68 -8.78 9.55 3.72
N ASN A 69 -9.35 8.90 2.69
CA ASN A 69 -10.80 8.85 2.48
C ASN A 69 -11.18 7.50 1.83
N PRO A 70 -11.30 6.42 2.60
CA PRO A 70 -11.81 5.16 2.08
C PRO A 70 -13.23 5.41 1.56
N ALA A 71 -13.43 5.15 0.26
CA ALA A 71 -14.69 5.37 -0.44
C ALA A 71 -15.76 4.31 -0.09
#